data_AF-A0A535XMR1-F1
#
_entry.id   AF-A0A535XMR1-F1
#
_cell.length_a   1.000
_cell.length_b   1.000
_cell.length_c   1.000
_cell.angle_alpha   90.00
_cell.angle_beta   90.00
_cell.angle_gamma   90.00
#
_symmetry.space_group_name_H-M   'P 1'
#
loop_
_entity.id
_entity.type
_entity.pdbx_description
1 polymer ?
#
loop_
_entity_poly.entity_id
_entity_poly.type
_entity_poly.pdbx_seq_one_letter_code
_entity_poly.pdbx_strand_id
1 'polypeptide(L)'
;MGVVEHPHTAIRRLPPDPVQFQVILGSLLGDGRFIGLPGERRLRIAHHAARRDYVLWKHERLGAFAATVPVEFADDLVGFETVSHPLFDDLARLFANRFAKHDMIDRLLRPLGLAVWLSDLGRLELRSSAFLPAQRELALAG
;
A
#
# COMPACT_ATOMS: atom_id res chain seq x y z
N MET A 1 35.26 -10.43 -14.67
CA MET A 1 34.29 -9.43 -15.18
C MET A 1 33.15 -9.37 -14.19
N GLY A 2 33.08 -8.30 -13.39
CA GLY A 2 31.97 -8.11 -12.46
C GLY A 2 30.70 -7.82 -13.25
N VAL A 3 29.74 -8.72 -13.23
CA VAL A 3 28.41 -8.46 -13.78
C VAL A 3 27.82 -7.36 -12.92
N VAL A 4 27.75 -6.14 -13.44
CA VAL A 4 27.03 -5.03 -12.80
C VAL A 4 25.57 -5.45 -12.85
N GLU A 5 25.07 -5.95 -11.73
CA GLU A 5 23.69 -6.39 -11.60
C GLU A 5 22.75 -5.22 -11.91
N HIS A 6 21.78 -5.43 -12.79
CA HIS A 6 20.84 -4.37 -13.16
C HIS A 6 20.12 -3.87 -11.89
N PRO A 7 19.96 -2.54 -11.72
CA PRO A 7 19.38 -1.95 -10.50
C PRO A 7 18.03 -2.56 -10.09
N HIS A 8 17.20 -2.92 -11.08
CA HIS A 8 15.91 -3.58 -10.86
C HIS A 8 16.06 -4.96 -10.20
N THR A 9 17.10 -5.72 -10.53
CA THR A 9 17.36 -7.04 -9.93
C THR A 9 17.87 -6.91 -8.50
N ALA A 10 18.67 -5.87 -8.22
CA ALA A 10 19.15 -5.60 -6.86
C ALA A 10 17.99 -5.23 -5.92
N ILE A 11 17.03 -4.43 -6.37
CA ILE A 11 15.86 -4.03 -5.56
C ILE A 11 15.01 -5.24 -5.15
N ARG A 12 14.91 -6.29 -5.98
CA ARG A 12 14.16 -7.53 -5.64
C ARG A 12 14.68 -8.25 -4.39
N ARG A 13 15.91 -7.94 -3.96
CA ARG A 13 16.55 -8.55 -2.78
C ARG A 13 16.53 -7.64 -1.56
N LEU A 14 16.15 -6.37 -1.72
CA LEU A 14 16.11 -5.42 -0.62
C LEU A 14 14.72 -5.49 0.02
N PRO A 15 14.61 -5.81 1.32
CA PRO A 15 13.33 -5.69 2.00
C PRO A 15 12.94 -4.21 2.06
N PRO A 16 11.64 -3.86 1.91
CA PRO A 16 11.20 -2.50 2.15
C PRO A 16 11.48 -2.09 3.59
N ASP A 17 11.84 -0.84 3.79
CA ASP A 17 11.96 -0.28 5.13
C ASP A 17 10.59 -0.22 5.84
N PRO A 18 10.54 0.05 7.15
CA PRO A 18 9.28 0.07 7.88
C PRO A 18 8.24 1.06 7.34
N VAL A 19 8.65 2.22 6.82
CA VAL A 19 7.74 3.22 6.22
C VAL A 19 7.19 2.71 4.91
N GLN A 20 8.06 2.22 4.02
CA GLN A 20 7.69 1.61 2.74
C GLN A 20 6.72 0.45 2.93
N PHE A 21 7.03 -0.45 3.89
CA PHE A 21 6.17 -1.58 4.20
C PHE A 21 4.78 -1.14 4.67
N GLN A 22 4.68 -0.12 5.51
CA GLN A 22 3.38 0.40 5.95
C GLN A 22 2.59 1.09 4.82
N VAL A 23 3.26 1.79 3.89
CA VAL A 23 2.61 2.35 2.69
C VAL A 23 2.10 1.24 1.76
N ILE A 24 2.88 0.17 1.56
CA ILE A 24 2.49 -1.03 0.80
C ILE A 24 1.27 -1.69 1.44
N LEU A 25 1.36 -2.00 2.73
CA LEU A 25 0.32 -2.71 3.47
C LEU A 25 -0.98 -1.91 3.51
N GLY A 26 -0.91 -0.62 3.86
CA GLY A 26 -2.07 0.27 3.88
C GLY A 26 -2.72 0.41 2.51
N SER A 27 -1.92 0.53 1.44
CA SER A 27 -2.45 0.62 0.07
C SER A 27 -3.16 -0.68 -0.35
N LEU A 28 -2.62 -1.85 0.00
CA LEU A 28 -3.26 -3.14 -0.30
C LEU A 28 -4.56 -3.39 0.48
N LEU A 29 -4.70 -2.80 1.66
CA LEU A 29 -5.95 -2.84 2.43
C LEU A 29 -7.01 -1.89 1.85
N GLY A 30 -6.56 -0.81 1.20
CA GLY A 30 -7.39 0.12 0.44
C GLY A 30 -7.52 -0.28 -1.03
N ASP A 31 -7.12 0.62 -1.94
CA ASP A 31 -7.39 0.51 -3.39
C ASP A 31 -6.24 -0.12 -4.20
N GLY A 32 -5.11 -0.41 -3.56
CA GLY A 32 -3.95 -1.04 -4.19
C GLY A 32 -4.26 -2.45 -4.65
N ARG A 33 -3.76 -2.83 -5.83
CA ARG A 33 -4.04 -4.14 -6.44
C ARG A 33 -2.77 -4.87 -6.81
N PHE A 34 -2.76 -6.18 -6.60
CA PHE A 34 -1.75 -7.04 -7.21
C PHE A 34 -2.00 -7.18 -8.70
N ILE A 35 -0.94 -7.08 -9.48
CA ILE A 35 -0.93 -7.38 -10.91
C ILE A 35 0.20 -8.37 -11.21
N GLY A 36 0.07 -9.12 -12.31
CA GLY A 36 1.04 -10.13 -12.72
C GLY A 36 0.82 -11.50 -12.09
N LEU A 37 1.60 -12.46 -12.56
CA LEU A 37 1.58 -13.85 -12.11
C LEU A 37 2.48 -14.05 -10.87
N PRO A 38 2.32 -15.16 -10.12
CA PRO A 38 3.25 -15.52 -9.05
C PRO A 38 4.71 -15.47 -9.52
N GLY A 39 5.61 -14.90 -8.71
CA GLY A 39 7.01 -14.68 -9.06
C GLY A 39 7.28 -13.34 -9.76
N GLU A 40 6.28 -12.77 -10.44
CA GLU A 40 6.37 -11.48 -11.14
C GLU A 40 5.31 -10.48 -10.66
N ARG A 41 4.76 -10.71 -9.46
CA ARG A 41 3.75 -9.83 -8.87
C ARG A 41 4.31 -8.45 -8.59
N ARG A 42 3.48 -7.45 -8.89
CA ARG A 42 3.70 -6.03 -8.60
C ARG A 42 2.49 -5.47 -7.87
N LEU A 43 2.70 -4.37 -7.15
CA LEU A 43 1.63 -3.55 -6.61
C LEU A 43 1.32 -2.42 -7.59
N ARG A 44 0.07 -2.33 -8.05
CA ARG A 44 -0.47 -1.16 -8.76
C ARG A 44 -1.17 -0.25 -7.75
N ILE A 45 -0.79 1.03 -7.76
CA ILE A 45 -1.42 2.10 -7.00
C ILE A 45 -2.01 3.07 -8.01
N ALA A 46 -3.32 3.25 -8.01
CA ALA A 46 -4.01 4.20 -8.87
C ALA A 46 -5.18 4.83 -8.11
N HIS A 47 -5.40 6.12 -8.34
CA HIS A 47 -6.51 6.91 -7.79
C HIS A 47 -7.06 7.84 -8.88
N HIS A 48 -8.24 8.42 -8.68
CA HIS A 48 -8.74 9.49 -9.55
C HIS A 48 -7.76 10.65 -9.67
N ALA A 49 -7.70 11.31 -10.82
CA ALA A 49 -6.76 12.40 -11.11
C ALA A 49 -6.83 13.55 -10.08
N ALA A 50 -8.00 13.80 -9.50
CA ALA A 50 -8.18 14.75 -8.39
C ALA A 50 -7.32 14.44 -7.14
N ARG A 51 -6.79 13.21 -7.01
CA ARG A 51 -5.92 12.76 -5.92
C ARG A 51 -4.46 12.58 -6.34
N ARG A 52 -4.04 13.24 -7.43
CA ARG A 52 -2.67 13.12 -7.98
C ARG A 52 -1.57 13.36 -6.95
N ASP A 53 -1.72 14.35 -6.08
CA ASP A 53 -0.71 14.65 -5.04
C ASP A 53 -0.55 13.51 -4.04
N TYR A 54 -1.64 12.79 -3.74
CA TYR A 54 -1.59 11.62 -2.87
C TYR A 54 -0.88 10.44 -3.55
N VAL A 55 -1.10 10.26 -4.85
CA VAL A 55 -0.37 9.26 -5.66
C VAL A 55 1.12 9.59 -5.71
N LEU A 56 1.48 10.86 -5.90
CA LEU A 56 2.86 11.33 -5.86
C LEU A 56 3.50 11.12 -4.49
N TRP A 57 2.79 11.43 -3.40
CA TRP A 57 3.26 11.15 -2.05
C TRP A 57 3.58 9.66 -1.86
N LYS A 58 2.70 8.75 -2.31
CA LYS A 58 2.99 7.30 -2.23
C LYS A 58 4.19 6.91 -3.08
N HIS A 59 4.31 7.45 -4.28
CA HIS A 59 5.43 7.22 -5.18
C HIS A 59 6.76 7.62 -4.51
N GLU A 60 6.83 8.83 -3.95
CA GLU A 60 8.00 9.33 -3.22
C GLU A 60 8.35 8.44 -2.01
N ARG A 61 7.35 8.00 -1.24
CA ARG A 61 7.57 7.11 -0.09
C ARG A 61 8.07 5.73 -0.47
N LEU A 62 7.65 5.20 -1.62
CA LEU A 62 8.12 3.90 -2.11
C LEU A 62 9.48 3.99 -2.80
N GLY A 63 9.90 5.17 -3.25
CA GLY A 63 11.24 5.42 -3.78
C GLY A 63 11.62 4.40 -4.86
N ALA A 64 12.73 3.69 -4.64
CA ALA A 64 13.23 2.70 -5.60
C ALA A 64 12.27 1.53 -5.90
N PHE A 65 11.28 1.25 -5.03
CA PHE A 65 10.27 0.25 -5.33
C PHE A 65 9.28 0.72 -6.41
N ALA A 66 9.06 2.03 -6.57
CA ALA A 66 8.21 2.57 -7.63
C ALA A 66 8.96 2.48 -8.98
N ALA A 67 8.54 1.56 -9.85
CA ALA A 67 9.26 1.28 -11.10
C ALA A 67 9.01 2.35 -12.17
N THR A 68 7.85 2.99 -12.11
CA THR A 68 7.39 3.97 -13.09
C THR A 68 7.00 5.25 -12.40
N VAL A 69 7.23 6.38 -13.07
CA VAL A 69 6.60 7.64 -12.67
C VAL A 69 5.07 7.50 -12.73
N PRO A 70 4.31 8.24 -11.91
CA PRO A 70 2.86 8.23 -12.02
C PRO A 70 2.42 8.73 -13.39
N VAL A 71 1.62 7.93 -14.07
CA VAL A 71 1.05 8.22 -15.39
C VAL A 71 -0.46 8.22 -15.32
N GLU A 72 -1.09 8.93 -16.23
CA GLU A 72 -2.53 8.85 -16.44
C GLU A 72 -2.88 7.53 -17.15
N PHE A 73 -3.93 6.88 -16.69
CA PHE A 73 -4.56 5.73 -17.33
C PHE A 73 -5.86 6.17 -18.01
N ALA A 74 -6.49 5.25 -18.74
CA ALA A 74 -7.88 5.43 -19.13
C ALA A 74 -8.78 5.65 -17.89
N ASP A 75 -9.89 6.35 -18.07
CA ASP A 75 -10.91 6.60 -17.04
C ASP A 75 -10.52 7.57 -15.90
N ASP A 76 -9.75 8.62 -16.19
CA ASP A 76 -9.39 9.70 -15.23
C ASP A 76 -8.64 9.18 -13.98
N LEU A 77 -7.86 8.12 -14.15
CA LEU A 77 -7.01 7.57 -13.10
C LEU A 77 -5.57 7.99 -13.31
N VAL A 78 -4.86 8.25 -12.22
CA VAL A 78 -3.40 8.47 -12.19
C VAL A 78 -2.77 7.48 -11.23
N GLY A 79 -1.63 6.91 -11.62
CA GLY A 79 -0.97 5.91 -10.78
C GLY A 79 0.30 5.33 -11.36
N PHE A 80 0.88 4.39 -10.62
CA PHE A 80 2.13 3.75 -10.94
C PHE A 80 2.15 2.29 -10.49
N GLU A 81 3.17 1.57 -10.92
CA GLU A 81 3.42 0.19 -10.53
C GLU A 81 4.76 0.09 -9.83
N THR A 82 4.84 -0.82 -8.86
CA THR A 82 6.13 -1.17 -8.27
C THR A 82 6.92 -2.09 -9.19
N VAL A 83 8.22 -2.26 -8.91
CA VAL A 83 9.00 -3.39 -9.40
C VAL A 83 8.36 -4.71 -8.94
N SER A 84 8.62 -5.82 -9.65
CA SER A 84 8.20 -7.13 -9.14
C SER A 84 9.00 -7.47 -7.90
N HIS A 85 8.37 -8.04 -6.87
CA HIS A 85 9.06 -8.32 -5.60
C HIS A 85 8.50 -9.55 -4.89
N PRO A 86 9.34 -10.46 -4.35
CA PRO A 86 8.88 -11.67 -3.65
C PRO A 86 7.90 -11.41 -2.50
N LEU A 87 8.07 -10.29 -1.78
CA LEU A 87 7.12 -9.83 -0.76
C LEU A 87 5.67 -9.83 -1.25
N PHE A 88 5.42 -9.46 -2.50
CA PHE A 88 4.05 -9.39 -3.04
C PHE A 88 3.45 -10.77 -3.24
N ASP A 89 4.25 -11.82 -3.42
CA ASP A 89 3.76 -13.19 -3.42
C ASP A 89 3.35 -13.65 -2.03
N ASP A 90 4.13 -13.28 -1.02
CA ASP A 90 3.82 -13.60 0.38
C ASP A 90 2.57 -12.85 0.85
N LEU A 91 2.49 -11.54 0.57
CA LEU A 91 1.30 -10.75 0.86
C LEU A 91 0.07 -11.25 0.09
N ALA A 92 0.19 -11.62 -1.19
CA ALA A 92 -0.93 -12.18 -1.95
C ALA A 92 -1.52 -13.45 -1.29
N ARG A 93 -0.67 -14.32 -0.72
CA ARG A 93 -1.13 -15.50 0.03
C ARG A 93 -1.84 -15.12 1.32
N LEU A 94 -1.32 -14.13 2.07
CA LEU A 94 -1.95 -13.65 3.30
C LEU A 94 -3.31 -13.01 3.02
N PHE A 95 -3.43 -12.21 1.95
CA PHE A 95 -4.68 -11.55 1.57
C PHE A 95 -5.73 -12.52 1.00
N ALA A 96 -5.31 -13.66 0.44
CA ALA A 96 -6.24 -14.69 -0.06
C ALA A 96 -6.93 -15.48 1.07
N ASN A 97 -6.37 -15.49 2.28
CA ASN A 97 -6.95 -16.18 3.43
C ASN A 97 -7.46 -15.17 4.46
N ARG A 98 -8.76 -15.21 4.76
CA ARG A 98 -9.37 -14.26 5.70
C ARG A 98 -8.71 -14.26 7.07
N PHE A 99 -8.37 -15.42 7.65
CA PHE A 99 -7.80 -15.50 8.99
C PHE A 99 -6.36 -14.97 9.00
N ALA A 100 -5.57 -15.34 8.00
CA ALA A 100 -4.21 -14.84 7.84
C ALA A 100 -4.19 -13.31 7.63
N LYS A 101 -5.15 -12.77 6.87
CA LYS A 101 -5.31 -11.32 6.70
C LYS A 101 -5.61 -10.61 8.04
N HIS A 102 -6.48 -11.16 8.88
CA HIS A 102 -6.78 -10.57 10.19
C HIS A 102 -5.56 -10.62 11.11
N ASP A 103 -4.88 -11.78 11.23
CA ASP A 103 -3.66 -11.91 12.03
C ASP A 103 -2.57 -10.92 11.56
N MET A 104 -2.40 -10.78 10.25
CA MET A 104 -1.48 -9.80 9.66
C MET A 104 -1.85 -8.37 10.02
N ILE A 105 -3.14 -8.00 9.98
CA ILE A 105 -3.61 -6.66 10.38
C ILE A 105 -3.26 -6.42 11.86
N ASP A 106 -3.65 -7.34 12.73
CA ASP A 106 -3.45 -7.20 14.18
C ASP A 106 -1.96 -7.10 14.55
N ARG A 107 -1.10 -7.87 13.86
CA ARG A 107 0.31 -7.99 14.22
C ARG A 107 1.21 -7.02 13.48
N LEU A 108 0.90 -6.63 12.25
CA LEU A 108 1.81 -5.87 11.39
C LEU A 108 1.32 -4.46 11.05
N LEU A 109 0.01 -4.18 11.13
CA LEU A 109 -0.48 -2.83 10.83
C LEU A 109 -0.04 -1.86 11.92
N ARG A 110 0.47 -0.71 11.52
CA ARG A 110 0.88 0.39 12.40
C ARG A 110 0.15 1.67 12.02
N PRO A 111 0.21 2.74 12.84
CA PRO A 111 -0.57 3.95 12.59
C PRO A 111 -0.42 4.54 11.19
N LEU A 112 0.79 4.50 10.60
CA LEU A 112 0.99 4.95 9.22
C LEU A 112 0.21 4.11 8.20
N GLY A 113 0.29 2.78 8.28
CA GLY A 113 -0.43 1.90 7.35
C GLY A 113 -1.94 2.04 7.50
N LEU A 114 -2.42 2.22 8.73
CA LEU A 114 -3.83 2.54 8.99
C LEU A 114 -4.22 3.89 8.38
N ALA A 115 -3.41 4.92 8.53
CA ALA A 115 -3.68 6.24 7.93
C ALA A 115 -3.76 6.16 6.40
N VAL A 116 -2.85 5.39 5.76
CA VAL A 116 -2.90 5.14 4.31
C VAL A 116 -4.17 4.39 3.92
N TRP A 117 -4.52 3.33 4.65
CA TRP A 117 -5.75 2.57 4.39
C TRP A 117 -7.00 3.45 4.49
N LEU A 118 -7.14 4.22 5.57
CA LEU A 118 -8.27 5.14 5.76
C LEU A 118 -8.30 6.23 4.68
N SER A 119 -7.13 6.74 4.30
CA SER A 119 -7.02 7.74 3.23
C SER A 119 -7.48 7.16 1.90
N ASP A 120 -7.15 5.91 1.58
CA ASP A 120 -7.60 5.26 0.33
C ASP A 120 -9.13 5.18 0.27
N LEU A 121 -9.77 4.72 1.35
CA LEU A 121 -11.24 4.65 1.47
C LEU A 121 -11.95 6.01 1.31
N GLY A 122 -11.24 7.12 1.51
CA GLY A 122 -11.78 8.47 1.38
C GLY A 122 -12.62 8.87 2.58
N ARG A 123 -13.90 9.22 2.36
CA ARG A 123 -14.75 9.78 3.43
C ARG A 123 -15.19 8.67 4.38
N LEU A 124 -14.55 8.59 5.54
CA LEU A 124 -15.02 7.79 6.67
C LEU A 124 -15.95 8.61 7.57
N GLU A 125 -17.18 8.15 7.73
CA GLU A 125 -18.06 8.63 8.77
C GLU A 125 -17.80 7.80 10.04
N LEU A 126 -17.03 8.36 10.96
CA LEU A 126 -16.80 7.75 12.26
C LEU A 126 -18.09 7.86 13.08
N ARG A 127 -18.81 6.76 13.21
CA ARG A 127 -19.97 6.71 14.09
C ARG A 127 -19.51 6.54 15.53
N SER A 128 -19.93 7.43 16.42
CA SER A 128 -19.64 7.34 17.86
C SER A 128 -20.05 5.98 18.46
N SER A 129 -21.06 5.33 17.88
CA SER A 129 -21.50 3.98 18.24
C SER A 129 -20.45 2.89 17.99
N ALA A 130 -19.49 3.10 17.08
CA ALA A 130 -18.42 2.14 16.76
C ALA A 130 -17.28 2.14 17.79
N PHE A 131 -17.24 3.13 18.69
CA PHE A 131 -16.25 3.23 19.75
C PHE A 131 -16.77 2.65 21.06
N LEU A 132 -15.86 2.07 21.84
CA LEU A 132 -16.13 1.73 23.23
C LEU A 132 -16.51 2.99 24.01
N PRO A 133 -17.36 2.91 25.05
CA PRO A 133 -17.81 4.07 25.81
C PRO A 133 -16.67 5.00 26.25
N ALA A 134 -15.55 4.44 26.71
CA ALA A 134 -14.37 5.20 27.15
C ALA A 134 -13.61 5.92 26.00
N GLN A 135 -13.79 5.51 24.75
CA GLN A 135 -13.14 6.08 23.58
C GLN A 135 -14.01 7.14 22.89
N ARG A 136 -15.30 7.22 23.23
CA ARG A 136 -16.25 8.16 22.60
C ARG A 136 -15.94 9.62 22.91
N GLU A 137 -15.59 9.93 24.16
CA GLU A 137 -15.28 11.31 24.56
C GLU A 137 -14.04 11.84 23.83
N LEU A 138 -13.01 11.01 23.66
CA LEU A 138 -11.81 11.35 22.90
C LEU A 138 -12.07 11.49 21.39
N ALA A 139 -12.92 10.64 20.82
CA ALA A 139 -13.24 10.66 19.39
C ALA A 139 -14.15 11.83 18.98
N LEU A 140 -14.90 12.41 19.93
CA LEU A 140 -15.85 13.51 19.70
C LEU A 140 -15.32 14.88 20.16
N ALA A 141 -14.13 14.94 20.74
CA ALA A 141 -13.50 16.18 21.19
C ALA A 141 -12.76 16.96 20.07
N GLY A 142 -12.98 16.58 18.80
CA GLY A 142 -12.40 17.22 17.62
C GLY A 142 -13.40 18.12 16.91
#